data_AF-H3RLK3-F1
#
_entry.id   AF-H3RLK3-F1
#
_cell.length_a   1.000
_cell.length_b   1.000
_cell.length_c   1.000
_cell.angle_alpha   90.00
_cell.angle_beta   90.00
_cell.angle_gamma   90.00
#
_symmetry.space_group_name_H-M   'P 1'
#
loop_
_entity.id
_entity.type
_entity.pdbx_description
1 polymer ?
#
loop_
_entity_poly.entity_id
_entity_poly.type
_entity_poly.pdbx_seq_one_letter_code
_entity_poly.pdbx_strand_id
1 'polypeptide(L)'
;MFCGHKLAADTEIMVRDRLNVLNHIIWAKPSGTWGRSNKESLRQYFPTTERVIFAEHYGAESTASGASGYAAKCEELRKQTFKPLIDYFATARAALGVSAKEINQATGTHMCSHWFSESQWQLPKRDQYEKLQELFARKAQEKGEAARLEKTHDGLQTEYDALKRNYDGLRLEYDDLRARYEELRRPFAVTKMVPFTDVWSYPPVQYYAGKHPCEKPAAMMEDIINASSRPGDLVADFFMGSGSTIKAALKLGRRAIGVELESDTFENTAAKVAELHAALTC
;
A
#
# COMPACT_ATOMS: atom_id res chain seq x y z
N MET A 1 19.92 -2.48 -8.92
CA MET A 1 21.12 -2.32 -9.77
C MET A 1 22.35 -2.77 -9.01
N PHE A 2 23.21 -3.62 -9.59
CA PHE A 2 24.45 -4.07 -8.94
C PHE A 2 25.62 -3.15 -9.25
N CYS A 3 26.42 -2.82 -8.24
CA CYS A 3 27.56 -1.93 -8.36
C CYS A 3 28.77 -2.53 -7.61
N GLY A 4 29.93 -2.51 -8.26
CA GLY A 4 31.19 -2.75 -7.56
C GLY A 4 31.48 -1.62 -6.57
N HIS A 5 32.20 -1.93 -5.49
CA HIS A 5 32.56 -0.96 -4.43
C HIS A 5 33.12 0.39 -4.93
N LYS A 6 33.90 0.40 -6.02
CA LYS A 6 34.47 1.65 -6.57
C LYS A 6 33.44 2.56 -7.23
N LEU A 7 32.39 1.99 -7.83
CA LEU A 7 31.40 2.71 -8.63
C LEU A 7 30.11 2.98 -7.86
N ALA A 8 29.98 2.46 -6.65
CA ALA A 8 28.71 2.48 -5.92
C ALA A 8 28.18 3.90 -5.69
N ALA A 9 29.03 4.82 -5.21
CA ALA A 9 28.64 6.20 -4.96
C ALA A 9 28.24 6.93 -6.25
N ASP A 10 29.07 6.84 -7.29
CA ASP A 10 28.82 7.49 -8.58
C ASP A 10 27.54 6.96 -9.23
N THR A 11 27.32 5.64 -9.16
CA THR A 11 26.11 5.01 -9.68
C THR A 11 24.88 5.47 -8.90
N GLU A 12 24.96 5.54 -7.57
CA GLU A 12 23.84 6.02 -6.75
C GLU A 12 23.48 7.47 -7.08
N ILE A 13 24.47 8.34 -7.26
CA ILE A 13 24.25 9.72 -7.72
C ILE A 13 23.53 9.73 -9.07
N MET A 14 24.03 8.97 -10.06
CA MET A 14 23.40 8.87 -11.38
C MET A 14 21.96 8.34 -11.34
N VAL A 15 21.68 7.41 -10.43
CA VAL A 15 20.34 6.85 -10.23
C VAL A 15 19.42 7.88 -9.57
N ARG A 16 19.89 8.64 -8.57
CA ARG A 16 19.11 9.71 -7.92
C ARG A 16 18.67 10.81 -8.90
N ASP A 17 19.44 11.05 -9.96
CA ASP A 17 19.07 11.98 -11.03
C ASP A 17 17.90 11.50 -11.91
N ARG A 18 17.56 10.20 -11.86
CA ARG A 18 16.60 9.54 -12.78
C ARG A 18 15.48 8.78 -12.09
N LEU A 19 15.66 8.44 -10.82
CA LEU A 19 14.79 7.58 -10.02
C LEU A 19 14.85 8.01 -8.54
N ASN A 20 13.79 7.71 -7.79
CA ASN A 20 13.80 7.80 -6.34
C ASN A 20 14.57 6.60 -5.76
N VAL A 21 15.74 6.83 -5.16
CA VAL A 21 16.50 5.77 -4.47
C VAL A 21 15.83 5.47 -3.13
N LEU A 22 15.42 4.22 -2.95
CA LEU A 22 14.73 3.76 -1.74
C LEU A 22 15.73 3.36 -0.66
N ASN A 23 16.63 2.44 -1.02
CA ASN A 23 17.67 1.92 -0.16
C ASN A 23 18.77 1.25 -1.01
N HIS A 24 19.81 0.77 -0.34
CA HIS A 24 20.77 -0.13 -0.94
C HIS A 24 21.12 -1.27 0.00
N ILE A 25 21.53 -2.40 -0.57
CA ILE A 25 22.07 -3.54 0.16
C ILE A 25 23.58 -3.58 -0.02
N ILE A 26 24.28 -3.91 1.05
CA ILE A 26 25.68 -4.29 1.13
C ILE A 26 25.75 -5.80 1.02
N TRP A 27 26.12 -6.32 -0.15
CA TRP A 27 26.40 -7.74 -0.28
C TRP A 27 27.82 -8.02 0.21
N ALA A 28 27.93 -8.65 1.38
CA ALA A 28 29.15 -9.16 1.97
C ALA A 28 29.47 -10.56 1.45
N LYS A 29 30.68 -10.74 0.90
CA LYS A 29 31.15 -12.03 0.43
C LYS A 29 31.91 -12.73 1.57
N PRO A 30 31.45 -13.89 2.07
CA PRO A 30 32.11 -14.58 3.17
C PRO A 30 33.44 -15.24 2.75
N SER A 31 33.67 -15.44 1.45
CA SER A 31 34.86 -16.12 0.92
C SER A 31 35.28 -15.53 -0.44
N GLY A 32 36.58 -15.54 -0.73
CA GLY A 32 37.09 -15.14 -2.04
C GLY A 32 38.62 -15.12 -2.11
N THR A 33 39.14 -14.56 -3.19
CA THR A 33 40.58 -14.65 -3.54
C THR A 33 41.51 -13.86 -2.63
N TRP A 34 40.98 -12.94 -1.81
CA TRP A 34 41.78 -12.19 -0.83
C TRP A 34 42.47 -13.07 0.21
N GLY A 35 41.95 -14.27 0.47
CA GLY A 35 42.63 -15.27 1.31
C GLY A 35 43.97 -15.74 0.73
N ARG A 36 44.26 -15.43 -0.54
CA ARG A 36 45.52 -15.71 -1.24
C ARG A 36 46.34 -14.45 -1.50
N SER A 37 45.91 -13.29 -1.02
CA SER A 37 46.61 -12.02 -1.23
C SER A 37 47.70 -11.80 -0.18
N ASN A 38 48.81 -11.18 -0.58
CA ASN A 38 49.82 -10.67 0.34
C ASN A 38 49.27 -9.41 1.01
N LYS A 39 48.87 -9.52 2.28
CA LYS A 39 48.21 -8.46 3.03
C LYS A 39 49.10 -7.23 3.20
N GLU A 40 50.39 -7.45 3.45
CA GLU A 40 51.38 -6.41 3.70
C GLU A 40 51.64 -5.54 2.46
N SER A 41 51.41 -6.09 1.26
CA SER A 41 51.55 -5.38 -0.02
C SER A 41 50.36 -4.49 -0.38
N LEU A 42 49.22 -4.61 0.32
CA LEU A 42 48.01 -3.88 0.00
C LEU A 42 48.13 -2.40 0.39
N ARG A 43 47.84 -1.51 -0.57
CA ARG A 43 47.75 -0.05 -0.33
C ARG A 43 46.34 0.42 0.08
N GLN A 44 45.39 -0.50 0.20
CA GLN A 44 44.00 -0.24 0.56
C GLN A 44 43.39 -1.52 1.14
N TYR A 45 42.29 -1.38 1.89
CA TYR A 45 41.52 -2.55 2.33
C TYR A 45 41.01 -3.35 1.13
N PHE A 46 41.08 -4.67 1.22
CA PHE A 46 40.57 -5.52 0.16
C PHE A 46 39.03 -5.40 0.10
N PRO A 47 38.44 -5.10 -1.06
CA PRO A 47 37.01 -4.94 -1.19
C PRO A 47 36.31 -6.30 -1.21
N THR A 48 35.63 -6.65 -0.13
CA THR A 48 34.84 -7.89 -0.01
C THR A 48 33.35 -7.67 -0.22
N THR A 49 32.94 -6.46 -0.59
CA THR A 49 31.51 -6.09 -0.74
C THR A 49 31.16 -5.57 -2.12
N GLU A 50 29.90 -5.77 -2.50
CA GLU A 50 29.23 -5.08 -3.60
C GLU A 50 28.01 -4.33 -3.07
N ARG A 51 27.46 -3.42 -3.87
CA ARG A 51 26.25 -2.67 -3.54
C ARG A 51 25.13 -3.04 -4.49
N VAL A 52 23.91 -3.17 -3.97
CA VAL A 52 22.70 -3.36 -4.75
C VAL A 52 21.77 -2.18 -4.46
N ILE A 53 21.58 -1.30 -5.43
CA ILE A 53 20.73 -0.12 -5.30
C ILE A 53 19.30 -0.49 -5.68
N PHE A 54 18.35 -0.16 -4.81
CA PHE A 54 16.93 -0.23 -5.08
C PHE A 54 16.42 1.19 -5.32
N ALA A 55 15.76 1.35 -6.45
CA ALA A 55 15.24 2.64 -6.85
C ALA A 55 13.95 2.43 -7.62
N GLU A 56 13.16 3.48 -7.67
CA GLU A 56 11.83 3.43 -8.22
C GLU A 56 11.52 4.69 -9.03
N HIS A 57 10.56 4.61 -9.95
CA HIS A 57 10.21 5.79 -10.75
C HIS A 57 9.52 6.88 -9.91
N TYR A 58 9.69 8.14 -10.29
CA TYR A 58 9.09 9.29 -9.60
C TYR A 58 7.56 9.17 -9.47
N GLY A 59 6.99 9.79 -8.42
CA GLY A 59 5.53 9.81 -8.23
C GLY A 59 4.90 8.47 -7.85
N ALA A 60 5.73 7.46 -7.59
CA ALA A 60 5.34 6.18 -7.00
C ALA A 60 4.55 6.32 -5.70
N GLU A 61 4.92 7.31 -4.89
CA GLU A 61 4.29 7.60 -3.61
C GLU A 61 3.14 8.61 -3.73
N SER A 62 3.21 9.58 -4.66
CA SER A 62 2.22 10.67 -4.76
C SER A 62 0.85 10.20 -5.23
N THR A 63 0.80 9.10 -5.98
CA THR A 63 -0.45 8.38 -6.32
C THR A 63 -1.09 7.67 -5.11
N ALA A 64 -0.44 7.63 -3.95
CA ALA A 64 -0.97 7.07 -2.71
C ALA A 64 -1.06 8.03 -1.52
N SER A 65 -0.23 9.05 -1.42
CA SER A 65 -0.42 10.09 -0.40
C SER A 65 -1.67 10.94 -0.66
N GLY A 66 -2.12 11.03 -1.93
CA GLY A 66 -3.45 11.55 -2.28
C GLY A 66 -4.63 10.65 -1.88
N ALA A 67 -4.38 9.41 -1.44
CA ALA A 67 -5.42 8.45 -1.02
C ALA A 67 -5.83 8.58 0.46
N SER A 68 -5.23 9.50 1.22
CA SER A 68 -5.67 9.83 2.59
C SER A 68 -7.10 10.37 2.66
N GLY A 69 -7.70 10.71 1.52
CA GLY A 69 -9.13 10.96 1.36
C GLY A 69 -10.03 9.77 1.69
N TYR A 70 -9.53 8.57 2.02
CA TYR A 70 -10.40 7.45 2.44
C TYR A 70 -11.29 7.82 3.63
N ALA A 71 -10.72 8.40 4.69
CA ALA A 71 -11.50 8.83 5.85
C ALA A 71 -12.51 9.93 5.45
N ALA A 72 -12.07 10.86 4.58
CA ALA A 72 -12.92 11.93 4.06
C ALA A 72 -14.07 11.40 3.17
N LYS A 73 -13.81 10.40 2.32
CA LYS A 73 -14.81 9.75 1.45
C LYS A 73 -15.75 8.86 2.24
N CYS A 74 -15.27 8.16 3.27
CA CYS A 74 -16.14 7.43 4.19
C CYS A 74 -17.08 8.36 4.95
N GLU A 75 -16.58 9.53 5.36
CA GLU A 75 -17.38 10.56 6.00
C GLU A 75 -18.37 11.19 5.02
N GLU A 76 -17.96 11.50 3.78
CA GLU A 76 -18.84 11.98 2.72
C GLU A 76 -19.94 10.95 2.39
N LEU A 77 -19.57 9.69 2.22
CA LEU A 77 -20.50 8.59 1.97
C LEU A 77 -21.48 8.43 3.13
N ARG A 78 -21.01 8.55 4.38
CA ARG A 78 -21.88 8.53 5.57
C ARG A 78 -22.88 9.69 5.50
N LYS A 79 -22.42 10.92 5.25
CA LYS A 79 -23.30 12.10 5.13
C LYS A 79 -24.35 11.93 4.04
N GLN A 80 -23.95 11.44 2.86
CA GLN A 80 -24.87 11.18 1.76
C GLN A 80 -25.88 10.09 2.10
N THR A 81 -25.44 8.98 2.73
CA THR A 81 -26.31 7.84 3.07
C THR A 81 -27.35 8.23 4.12
N PHE A 82 -26.95 8.97 5.16
CA PHE A 82 -27.85 9.39 6.24
C PHE A 82 -28.57 10.72 5.97
N LYS A 83 -28.35 11.34 4.81
CA LYS A 83 -28.95 12.63 4.42
C LYS A 83 -30.47 12.71 4.64
N PRO A 84 -31.29 11.69 4.30
CA PRO A 84 -32.74 11.76 4.53
C PRO A 84 -33.12 11.95 6.00
N LEU A 85 -32.39 11.30 6.93
CA LEU A 85 -32.62 11.44 8.36
C LEU A 85 -32.02 12.75 8.90
N ILE A 86 -30.82 13.13 8.44
CA ILE A 86 -30.20 14.41 8.82
C ILE A 86 -31.12 15.58 8.44
N ASP A 87 -31.61 15.60 7.20
CA ASP A 87 -32.49 16.64 6.68
C ASP A 87 -33.82 16.67 7.44
N TYR A 88 -34.38 15.51 7.81
CA TYR A 88 -35.62 15.42 8.60
C TYR A 88 -35.50 16.17 9.94
N PHE A 89 -34.40 15.99 10.68
CA PHE A 89 -34.17 16.71 11.93
C PHE A 89 -33.77 18.17 11.69
N ALA A 90 -32.84 18.43 10.77
CA ALA A 90 -32.31 19.78 10.52
C ALA A 90 -33.40 20.74 10.03
N THR A 91 -34.26 20.30 9.10
CA THR A 91 -35.37 21.12 8.59
C THR A 91 -36.42 21.38 9.66
N ALA A 92 -36.74 20.39 10.49
CA ALA A 92 -37.65 20.58 11.63
C ALA A 92 -37.13 21.67 12.58
N ARG A 93 -35.83 21.64 12.90
CA ARG A 93 -35.20 22.63 13.79
C ARG A 93 -35.18 24.02 13.17
N ALA A 94 -34.84 24.11 11.89
CA ALA A 94 -34.79 25.37 11.16
C ALA A 94 -36.18 26.03 11.06
N ALA A 95 -37.23 25.26 10.75
CA ALA A 95 -38.59 25.77 10.63
C ALA A 95 -39.08 26.41 11.94
N LEU A 96 -38.94 25.70 13.06
CA LEU A 96 -39.40 26.19 14.35
C LEU A 96 -38.40 27.10 15.07
N GLY A 97 -37.19 27.29 14.52
CA GLY A 97 -36.16 28.15 15.11
C GLY A 97 -35.68 27.69 16.50
N VAL A 98 -35.68 26.37 16.75
CA VAL A 98 -35.34 25.82 18.07
C VAL A 98 -33.82 25.92 18.30
N SER A 99 -33.45 26.56 19.41
CA SER A 99 -32.05 26.75 19.78
C SER A 99 -31.42 25.48 20.35
N ALA A 100 -30.09 25.37 20.24
CA ALA A 100 -29.37 24.26 20.86
C ALA A 100 -29.51 24.24 22.39
N LYS A 101 -29.66 25.42 23.02
CA LYS A 101 -29.88 25.55 24.47
C LYS A 101 -31.20 24.90 24.89
N GLU A 102 -32.27 25.14 24.14
CA GLU A 102 -33.60 24.56 24.41
C GLU A 102 -33.60 23.05 24.22
N ILE A 103 -32.96 22.54 23.16
CA ILE A 103 -32.79 21.10 22.91
C ILE A 103 -32.02 20.44 24.05
N ASN A 104 -30.90 21.04 24.47
CA ASN A 104 -30.08 20.49 25.54
C ASN A 104 -30.81 20.51 26.89
N GLN A 105 -31.58 21.58 27.17
CA GLN A 105 -32.38 21.69 28.39
C GLN A 105 -33.53 20.68 28.42
N ALA A 106 -34.23 20.47 27.31
CA ALA A 106 -35.34 19.52 27.23
C ALA A 106 -34.87 18.07 27.33
N THR A 107 -33.75 17.74 26.69
CA THR A 107 -33.24 16.36 26.67
C THR A 107 -32.34 16.02 27.85
N GLY A 108 -31.75 17.02 28.52
CA GLY A 108 -30.73 16.84 29.56
C GLY A 108 -29.38 16.39 29.00
N THR A 109 -29.11 16.65 27.71
CA THR A 109 -27.90 16.20 27.01
C THR A 109 -27.25 17.33 26.23
N HIS A 110 -26.01 17.14 25.78
CA HIS A 110 -25.31 18.07 24.88
C HIS A 110 -25.22 17.54 23.43
N MET A 111 -26.26 16.85 22.97
CA MET A 111 -26.25 16.08 21.72
C MET A 111 -26.88 16.80 20.51
N CYS A 112 -27.27 18.08 20.65
CA CYS A 112 -27.90 18.83 19.57
C CYS A 112 -27.17 18.73 18.22
N SER A 113 -25.83 18.88 18.21
CA SER A 113 -25.05 18.79 16.97
C SER A 113 -25.11 17.40 16.32
N HIS A 114 -25.14 16.34 17.12
CA HIS A 114 -25.20 14.96 16.63
C HIS A 114 -26.56 14.57 16.06
N TRP A 115 -27.62 15.31 16.37
CA TRP A 115 -28.97 15.00 15.88
C TRP A 115 -29.40 15.93 14.75
N PHE A 116 -28.89 17.15 14.73
CA PHE A 116 -29.35 18.23 13.85
C PHE A 116 -28.27 18.76 12.91
N SER A 117 -27.12 18.08 12.79
CA SER A 117 -26.07 18.43 11.82
C SER A 117 -25.47 17.19 11.17
N GLU A 118 -24.78 17.39 10.06
CA GLU A 118 -24.06 16.31 9.35
C GLU A 118 -22.89 15.72 10.14
N SER A 119 -22.34 16.47 11.10
CA SER A 119 -21.13 16.07 11.82
C SER A 119 -21.46 15.00 12.86
N GLN A 120 -20.85 13.81 12.70
CA GLN A 120 -20.99 12.70 13.64
C GLN A 120 -22.46 12.37 13.97
N TRP A 121 -23.33 12.44 12.96
CA TRP A 121 -24.76 12.28 13.15
C TRP A 121 -25.13 10.91 13.73
N GLN A 122 -26.07 10.87 14.67
CA GLN A 122 -26.60 9.67 15.31
C GLN A 122 -28.12 9.80 15.49
N LEU A 123 -28.85 8.68 15.44
CA LEU A 123 -30.27 8.69 15.77
C LEU A 123 -30.44 8.86 17.30
N PRO A 124 -31.30 9.78 17.78
CA PRO A 124 -31.64 9.87 19.19
C PRO A 124 -32.26 8.58 19.72
N LYS A 125 -32.02 8.25 20.99
CA LYS A 125 -32.72 7.18 21.68
C LYS A 125 -34.21 7.52 21.83
N ARG A 126 -35.05 6.52 22.08
CA ARG A 126 -36.51 6.67 22.18
C ARG A 126 -36.92 7.76 23.16
N ASP A 127 -36.37 7.71 24.37
CA ASP A 127 -36.60 8.69 25.45
C ASP A 127 -36.17 10.11 25.08
N GLN A 128 -35.06 10.24 24.35
CA GLN A 128 -34.56 11.52 23.86
C GLN A 128 -35.46 12.06 22.75
N TYR A 129 -35.91 11.19 21.84
CA TYR A 129 -36.78 11.57 20.74
C TYR A 129 -38.17 12.00 21.22
N GLU A 130 -38.75 11.31 22.20
CA GLU A 130 -40.04 11.69 22.81
C GLU A 130 -39.97 13.10 23.43
N LYS A 131 -38.89 13.41 24.18
CA LYS A 131 -38.65 14.76 24.71
C LYS A 131 -38.47 15.81 23.62
N LEU A 132 -37.84 15.45 22.50
CA LEU A 132 -37.73 16.33 21.33
C LEU A 132 -39.11 16.57 20.70
N GLN A 133 -39.96 15.55 20.58
CA GLN A 133 -41.32 15.70 20.04
C GLN A 133 -42.16 16.64 20.92
N GLU A 134 -42.10 16.50 22.24
CA GLU A 134 -42.78 17.41 23.18
C GLU A 134 -42.32 18.86 23.03
N LEU A 135 -41.00 19.08 22.98
CA LEU A 135 -40.42 20.41 22.78
C LEU A 135 -40.88 21.03 21.46
N PHE A 136 -40.83 20.27 20.37
CA PHE A 136 -41.18 20.75 19.04
C PHE A 136 -42.69 20.99 18.90
N ALA A 137 -43.54 20.15 19.51
CA ALA A 137 -44.99 20.36 19.56
C ALA A 137 -45.35 21.64 20.30
N ARG A 138 -44.73 21.89 21.47
CA ARG A 138 -44.91 23.14 22.22
C ARG A 138 -44.49 24.37 21.40
N LYS A 139 -43.34 24.29 20.71
CA LYS A 139 -42.85 25.38 19.86
C LYS A 139 -43.73 25.65 18.64
N ALA A 140 -44.26 24.61 18.03
CA ALA A 140 -45.21 24.73 16.93
C ALA A 140 -46.49 25.45 17.39
N GLN A 141 -47.03 25.09 18.56
CA GLN A 141 -48.19 25.77 19.16
C GLN A 141 -47.92 27.24 19.47
N GLU A 142 -46.77 27.57 20.09
CA GLU A 142 -46.35 28.95 20.37
C GLU A 142 -46.29 29.82 19.11
N LYS A 143 -45.96 29.22 17.96
CA LYS A 143 -45.82 29.92 16.67
C LYS A 143 -47.05 29.84 15.77
N GLY A 144 -48.06 29.03 16.12
CA GLY A 144 -49.19 28.73 15.23
C GLY A 144 -48.78 27.97 13.95
N GLU A 145 -47.67 27.22 14.00
CA GLU A 145 -47.18 26.40 12.89
C GLU A 145 -47.56 24.92 13.05
N ALA A 146 -47.42 24.15 11.96
CA ALA A 146 -47.62 22.70 12.01
C ALA A 146 -46.59 22.00 12.91
N ALA A 147 -47.01 20.90 13.54
CA ALA A 147 -46.12 20.05 14.30
C ALA A 147 -44.98 19.53 13.40
N ARG A 148 -43.82 19.27 14.01
CA ARG A 148 -42.65 18.69 13.35
C ARG A 148 -42.22 17.46 14.14
N LEU A 149 -41.35 16.65 13.53
CA LEU A 149 -40.91 15.36 14.08
C LEU A 149 -42.07 14.35 14.27
N GLU A 150 -42.93 14.21 13.25
CA GLU A 150 -44.15 13.40 13.33
C GLU A 150 -43.93 11.89 13.22
N LYS A 151 -42.78 11.45 12.69
CA LYS A 151 -42.47 10.01 12.57
C LYS A 151 -42.35 9.38 13.96
N THR A 152 -42.80 8.13 14.09
CA THR A 152 -42.57 7.34 15.30
C THR A 152 -41.09 6.98 15.42
N HIS A 153 -40.61 6.78 16.66
CA HIS A 153 -39.23 6.32 16.89
C HIS A 153 -38.96 4.97 16.20
N ASP A 154 -39.91 4.03 16.28
CA ASP A 154 -39.77 2.71 15.64
C ASP A 154 -39.68 2.82 14.09
N GLY A 155 -40.39 3.77 13.49
CA GLY A 155 -40.28 4.07 12.05
C GLY A 155 -38.90 4.66 11.69
N LEU A 156 -38.41 5.61 12.50
CA LEU A 156 -37.07 6.17 12.32
C LEU A 156 -35.95 5.13 12.52
N GLN A 157 -36.12 4.23 13.49
CA GLN A 157 -35.18 3.14 13.74
C GLN A 157 -35.14 2.19 12.54
N THR A 158 -36.29 1.85 11.96
CA THR A 158 -36.37 1.01 10.76
C THR A 158 -35.67 1.66 9.57
N GLU A 159 -35.90 2.96 9.33
CA GLU A 159 -35.20 3.72 8.28
C GLU A 159 -33.69 3.79 8.54
N TYR A 160 -33.29 4.05 9.78
CA TYR A 160 -31.88 4.08 10.18
C TYR A 160 -31.19 2.74 9.94
N ASP A 161 -31.81 1.62 10.33
CA ASP A 161 -31.25 0.28 10.17
C ASP A 161 -31.14 -0.12 8.69
N ALA A 162 -32.07 0.34 7.85
CA ALA A 162 -31.98 0.16 6.39
C ALA A 162 -30.80 0.95 5.80
N LEU A 163 -30.67 2.23 6.16
CA LEU A 163 -29.57 3.08 5.71
C LEU A 163 -28.21 2.60 6.24
N LYS A 164 -28.16 2.10 7.49
CA LYS A 164 -26.96 1.55 8.10
C LYS A 164 -26.46 0.31 7.35
N ARG A 165 -27.37 -0.60 7.00
CA ARG A 165 -27.03 -1.78 6.18
C ARG A 165 -26.48 -1.38 4.81
N ASN A 166 -27.07 -0.38 4.17
CA ASN A 166 -26.57 0.14 2.89
C ASN A 166 -25.17 0.75 3.03
N TYR A 167 -24.97 1.61 4.03
CA TYR A 167 -23.67 2.19 4.35
C TYR A 167 -22.61 1.11 4.61
N ASP A 168 -22.94 0.08 5.39
CA ASP A 168 -22.00 -1.00 5.71
C ASP A 168 -21.63 -1.82 4.47
N GLY A 169 -22.60 -2.09 3.57
CA GLY A 169 -22.34 -2.74 2.29
C GLY A 169 -21.41 -1.92 1.40
N LEU A 170 -21.74 -0.64 1.18
CA LEU A 170 -20.92 0.27 0.38
C LEU A 170 -19.52 0.47 0.95
N ARG A 171 -19.40 0.54 2.28
CA ARG A 171 -18.11 0.64 2.96
C ARG A 171 -17.25 -0.61 2.72
N LEU A 172 -17.84 -1.80 2.78
CA LEU A 172 -17.14 -3.06 2.50
C LEU A 172 -16.66 -3.14 1.05
N GLU A 173 -17.48 -2.72 0.08
CA GLU A 173 -17.07 -2.65 -1.33
C GLU A 173 -15.91 -1.66 -1.53
N TYR A 174 -15.96 -0.52 -0.84
CA TYR A 174 -14.89 0.48 -0.88
C TYR A 174 -13.60 0.00 -0.20
N ASP A 175 -13.73 -0.75 0.91
CA ASP A 175 -12.63 -1.39 1.63
C ASP A 175 -11.97 -2.47 0.76
N ASP A 176 -12.75 -3.30 0.06
CA ASP A 176 -12.25 -4.30 -0.88
C ASP A 176 -11.55 -3.65 -2.08
N LEU A 177 -12.15 -2.61 -2.67
CA LEU A 177 -11.52 -1.88 -3.77
C LEU A 177 -10.21 -1.20 -3.32
N ARG A 178 -10.17 -0.67 -2.10
CA ARG A 178 -8.96 -0.13 -1.49
C ARG A 178 -7.92 -1.22 -1.27
N ALA A 179 -8.30 -2.37 -0.71
CA ALA A 179 -7.39 -3.49 -0.48
C ALA A 179 -6.79 -3.97 -1.81
N ARG A 180 -7.61 -4.09 -2.87
CA ARG A 180 -7.14 -4.39 -4.23
C ARG A 180 -6.25 -3.30 -4.79
N TYR A 181 -6.50 -2.02 -4.51
CA TYR A 181 -5.64 -0.91 -4.93
C TYR A 181 -4.31 -0.91 -4.18
N GLU A 182 -4.31 -1.20 -2.88
CA GLU A 182 -3.10 -1.39 -2.06
C GLU A 182 -2.35 -2.68 -2.44
N GLU A 183 -3.07 -3.72 -2.88
CA GLU A 183 -2.49 -4.94 -3.44
C GLU A 183 -2.00 -4.73 -4.88
N LEU A 184 -2.54 -3.79 -5.64
CA LEU A 184 -1.94 -3.32 -6.90
C LEU A 184 -0.79 -2.34 -6.64
N ARG A 185 -0.68 -1.79 -5.43
CA ARG A 185 0.41 -0.92 -4.99
C ARG A 185 1.69 -1.75 -4.81
N ARG A 186 2.83 -1.07 -5.00
CA ARG A 186 4.15 -1.67 -5.25
C ARG A 186 4.58 -2.70 -4.20
N PRO A 187 4.98 -3.92 -4.60
CA PRO A 187 5.54 -4.91 -3.69
C PRO A 187 7.00 -4.55 -3.41
N PHE A 188 7.24 -3.65 -2.44
CA PHE A 188 8.51 -3.67 -1.71
C PHE A 188 8.21 -4.08 -0.28
N ALA A 189 8.42 -5.36 0.03
CA ALA A 189 8.03 -5.94 1.31
C ALA A 189 9.19 -6.72 1.94
N VAL A 190 9.59 -6.27 3.13
CA VAL A 190 10.49 -7.03 3.99
C VAL A 190 9.65 -8.03 4.77
N THR A 191 9.62 -9.27 4.28
CA THR A 191 8.91 -10.38 4.92
C THR A 191 9.87 -11.24 5.74
N LYS A 192 9.34 -12.22 6.49
CA LYS A 192 10.17 -13.22 7.18
C LYS A 192 11.02 -14.08 6.23
N MET A 193 10.70 -14.08 4.94
CA MET A 193 11.37 -14.90 3.92
C MET A 193 12.64 -14.26 3.36
N VAL A 194 12.85 -12.96 3.59
CA VAL A 194 14.01 -12.21 3.07
C VAL A 194 14.79 -11.59 4.22
N PRO A 195 16.12 -11.37 4.09
CA PRO A 195 16.88 -10.70 5.13
C PRO A 195 16.35 -9.29 5.38
N PHE A 196 16.18 -8.91 6.66
CA PHE A 196 15.56 -7.64 7.03
C PHE A 196 16.53 -6.46 7.10
N THR A 197 17.83 -6.73 7.24
CA THR A 197 18.88 -5.70 7.29
C THR A 197 19.45 -5.42 5.91
N ASP A 198 20.20 -4.34 5.79
CA ASP A 198 20.88 -3.91 4.57
C ASP A 198 22.23 -4.61 4.34
N VAL A 199 22.71 -5.46 5.26
CA VAL A 199 23.95 -6.23 5.08
C VAL A 199 23.64 -7.71 4.85
N TRP A 200 23.87 -8.17 3.63
CA TRP A 200 23.49 -9.50 3.17
C TRP A 200 24.74 -10.36 2.96
N SER A 201 24.75 -11.58 3.50
CA SER A 201 25.89 -12.51 3.35
C SER A 201 25.51 -13.67 2.44
N TYR A 202 26.05 -13.65 1.21
CA TYR A 202 25.90 -14.76 0.25
C TYR A 202 27.27 -15.15 -0.30
N PRO A 203 27.60 -16.45 -0.39
CA PRO A 203 28.83 -16.90 -1.01
C PRO A 203 28.82 -16.55 -2.51
N PRO A 204 29.95 -16.10 -3.09
CA PRO A 204 30.04 -15.98 -4.54
C PRO A 204 29.87 -17.36 -5.19
N VAL A 205 29.36 -17.37 -6.43
CA VAL A 205 29.23 -18.61 -7.21
C VAL A 205 30.62 -19.23 -7.35
N GLN A 206 30.74 -20.54 -7.14
CA GLN A 206 32.02 -21.26 -7.29
C GLN A 206 32.43 -21.36 -8.77
N TYR A 207 33.69 -21.67 -9.05
CA TYR A 207 34.15 -21.82 -10.43
C TYR A 207 33.64 -23.13 -11.05
N TYR A 208 33.28 -23.08 -12.33
CA TYR A 208 32.99 -24.25 -13.17
C TYR A 208 33.34 -23.92 -14.63
N ALA A 209 33.46 -24.94 -15.49
CA ALA A 209 33.80 -24.74 -16.90
C ALA A 209 32.71 -23.95 -17.64
N GLY A 210 33.09 -22.89 -18.36
CA GLY A 210 32.13 -22.01 -19.04
C GLY A 210 31.36 -21.05 -18.12
N LYS A 211 31.87 -20.81 -16.90
CA LYS A 211 31.29 -19.86 -15.97
C LYS A 211 31.41 -18.42 -16.46
N HIS A 212 30.32 -17.65 -16.33
CA HIS A 212 30.35 -16.21 -16.56
C HIS A 212 31.13 -15.48 -15.44
N PRO A 213 32.05 -14.55 -15.75
CA PRO A 213 32.92 -13.91 -14.75
C PRO A 213 32.18 -13.24 -13.60
N CYS A 214 31.02 -12.64 -13.88
CA CYS A 214 30.26 -11.81 -12.94
C CYS A 214 28.93 -12.45 -12.49
N GLU A 215 28.80 -13.78 -12.56
CA GLU A 215 27.59 -14.50 -12.16
C GLU A 215 27.18 -14.23 -10.69
N LYS A 216 25.89 -13.95 -10.48
CA LYS A 216 25.33 -13.64 -9.15
C LYS A 216 24.69 -14.88 -8.51
N PRO A 217 24.79 -15.04 -7.17
CA PRO A 217 24.17 -16.16 -6.46
C PRO A 217 22.65 -16.22 -6.64
N ALA A 218 22.12 -17.39 -7.01
CA ALA A 218 20.69 -17.58 -7.26
C ALA A 218 19.82 -17.24 -6.04
N ALA A 219 20.20 -17.68 -4.84
CA ALA A 219 19.45 -17.39 -3.61
C ALA A 219 19.29 -15.88 -3.35
N MET A 220 20.35 -15.10 -3.58
CA MET A 220 20.28 -13.64 -3.44
C MET A 220 19.34 -13.02 -4.48
N MET A 221 19.35 -13.53 -5.72
CA MET A 221 18.42 -13.07 -6.76
C MET A 221 16.97 -13.42 -6.41
N GLU A 222 16.73 -14.61 -5.85
CA GLU A 222 15.40 -15.03 -5.37
C GLU A 222 14.88 -14.11 -4.27
N ASP A 223 15.72 -13.73 -3.29
CA ASP A 223 15.34 -12.83 -2.21
C ASP A 223 15.08 -11.41 -2.70
N ILE A 224 15.91 -10.90 -3.62
CA ILE A 224 15.67 -9.60 -4.28
C ILE A 224 14.32 -9.62 -5.00
N ILE A 225 14.02 -10.66 -5.78
CA ILE A 225 12.78 -10.75 -6.57
C ILE A 225 11.56 -10.92 -5.66
N ASN A 226 11.65 -11.72 -4.59
CA ASN A 226 10.56 -11.88 -3.63
C ASN A 226 10.29 -10.59 -2.85
N ALA A 227 11.32 -9.81 -2.51
CA ALA A 227 11.15 -8.53 -1.83
C ALA A 227 10.56 -7.45 -2.75
N SER A 228 10.77 -7.53 -4.07
CA SER A 228 10.51 -6.44 -5.03
C SER A 228 9.45 -6.74 -6.11
N SER A 229 8.82 -7.91 -6.10
CA SER A 229 7.81 -8.32 -7.10
C SER A 229 6.84 -9.37 -6.55
N ARG A 230 5.69 -9.57 -7.21
CA ARG A 230 4.73 -10.64 -6.95
C ARG A 230 4.81 -11.75 -8.01
N PRO A 231 4.34 -12.98 -7.71
CA PRO A 231 4.11 -13.98 -8.74
C PRO A 231 3.25 -13.42 -9.89
N GLY A 232 3.60 -13.74 -11.13
CA GLY A 232 2.97 -13.22 -12.35
C GLY A 232 3.53 -11.87 -12.86
N ASP A 233 4.23 -11.11 -12.02
CA ASP A 233 4.90 -9.87 -12.44
C ASP A 233 5.97 -10.15 -13.50
N LEU A 234 6.32 -9.10 -14.23
CA LEU A 234 7.39 -9.12 -15.22
C LEU A 234 8.69 -8.60 -14.60
N VAL A 235 9.74 -9.42 -14.64
CA VAL A 235 11.11 -9.03 -14.27
C VAL A 235 11.94 -8.81 -15.53
N ALA A 236 12.56 -7.64 -15.67
CA ALA A 236 13.44 -7.35 -16.79
C ALA A 236 14.89 -7.19 -16.31
N ASP A 237 15.83 -7.83 -17.02
CA ASP A 237 17.26 -7.67 -16.81
C ASP A 237 17.93 -7.26 -18.12
N PHE A 238 18.43 -6.02 -18.18
CA PHE A 238 19.06 -5.46 -19.38
C PHE A 238 20.56 -5.78 -19.51
N PHE A 239 21.11 -6.49 -18.53
CA PHE A 239 22.52 -6.93 -18.49
C PHE A 239 22.57 -8.37 -17.99
N MET A 240 21.81 -9.26 -18.63
CA MET A 240 21.47 -10.55 -18.05
C MET A 240 22.68 -11.48 -17.83
N GLY A 241 23.76 -11.35 -18.62
CA GLY A 241 24.97 -12.17 -18.49
C GLY A 241 24.63 -13.66 -18.44
N SER A 242 24.99 -14.32 -17.33
CA SER A 242 24.64 -15.73 -17.01
C SER A 242 23.15 -16.07 -16.88
N GLY A 243 22.27 -15.07 -16.89
CA GLY A 243 20.82 -15.20 -16.73
C GLY A 243 20.35 -15.48 -15.30
N SER A 244 21.16 -15.19 -14.27
CA SER A 244 20.82 -15.47 -12.87
C SER A 244 19.48 -14.84 -12.45
N THR A 245 19.23 -13.60 -12.86
CA THR A 245 17.97 -12.88 -12.59
C THR A 245 16.79 -13.55 -13.28
N ILE A 246 16.94 -13.89 -14.56
CA ILE A 246 15.89 -14.48 -15.39
C ILE A 246 15.50 -15.87 -14.86
N LYS A 247 16.50 -16.71 -14.55
CA LYS A 247 16.29 -18.05 -13.98
C LYS A 247 15.56 -17.98 -12.63
N ALA A 248 15.97 -17.07 -11.75
CA ALA A 248 15.31 -16.86 -10.46
C ALA A 248 13.86 -16.37 -10.62
N ALA A 249 13.63 -15.43 -11.54
CA ALA A 249 12.28 -14.92 -11.85
C ALA A 249 11.34 -16.05 -12.30
N LEU A 250 11.77 -16.87 -13.26
CA LEU A 250 10.97 -17.99 -13.77
C LEU A 250 10.66 -19.02 -12.67
N LYS A 251 11.67 -19.41 -11.88
CA LYS A 251 11.50 -20.34 -10.75
C LYS A 251 10.48 -19.83 -9.73
N LEU A 252 10.46 -18.51 -9.50
CA LEU A 252 9.53 -17.85 -8.59
C LEU A 252 8.16 -17.56 -9.23
N GLY A 253 7.88 -18.05 -10.43
CA GLY A 253 6.60 -17.84 -11.11
C GLY A 253 6.39 -16.43 -11.63
N ARG A 254 7.47 -15.69 -11.93
CA ARG A 254 7.43 -14.40 -12.64
C ARG A 254 7.68 -14.62 -14.13
N ARG A 255 7.19 -13.69 -14.95
CA ARG A 255 7.59 -13.56 -16.35
C ARG A 255 8.94 -12.85 -16.41
N ALA A 256 9.71 -13.09 -17.46
CA ALA A 256 11.06 -12.52 -17.55
C ALA A 256 11.42 -12.02 -18.95
N ILE A 257 12.16 -10.91 -19.02
CA ILE A 257 12.81 -10.39 -20.23
C ILE A 257 14.29 -10.20 -19.92
N GLY A 258 15.15 -10.79 -20.74
CA GLY A 258 16.61 -10.66 -20.63
C GLY A 258 17.20 -10.02 -21.88
N VAL A 259 18.15 -9.10 -21.69
CA VAL A 259 18.98 -8.53 -22.77
C VAL A 259 20.44 -8.76 -22.42
N GLU A 260 21.19 -9.26 -23.38
CA GLU A 260 22.65 -9.38 -23.34
C GLU A 260 23.21 -8.86 -24.66
N LEU A 261 24.31 -8.12 -24.58
CA LEU A 261 24.93 -7.49 -25.74
C LEU A 261 25.86 -8.46 -26.48
N GLU A 262 26.57 -9.31 -25.74
CA GLU A 262 27.53 -10.26 -26.31
C GLU A 262 26.81 -11.51 -26.82
N SER A 263 26.94 -11.79 -28.12
CA SER A 263 26.14 -12.81 -28.81
C SER A 263 26.39 -14.23 -28.28
N ASP A 264 27.63 -14.62 -28.03
CA ASP A 264 27.95 -15.96 -27.54
C ASP A 264 27.36 -16.17 -26.13
N THR A 265 27.47 -15.16 -25.27
CA THR A 265 26.89 -15.15 -23.91
C THR A 265 25.36 -15.17 -23.98
N PHE A 266 24.76 -14.38 -24.87
CA PHE A 266 23.32 -14.37 -25.09
C PHE A 266 22.80 -15.76 -25.47
N GLU A 267 23.38 -16.38 -26.51
CA GLU A 267 22.94 -17.69 -27.03
C GLU A 267 23.08 -18.79 -25.97
N ASN A 268 24.23 -18.84 -25.29
CA ASN A 268 24.47 -19.80 -24.22
C ASN A 268 23.49 -19.63 -23.04
N THR A 269 23.19 -18.40 -22.65
CA THR A 269 22.25 -18.12 -21.56
C THR A 269 20.81 -18.41 -21.98
N ALA A 270 20.41 -18.02 -23.19
CA ALA A 270 19.07 -18.27 -23.73
C ALA A 270 18.76 -19.77 -23.80
N ALA A 271 19.70 -20.60 -24.27
CA ALA A 271 19.55 -22.06 -24.30
C ALA A 271 19.28 -22.63 -22.89
N LYS A 272 20.08 -22.23 -21.90
CA LYS A 272 19.92 -22.66 -20.49
C LYS A 272 18.59 -22.18 -19.88
N VAL A 273 18.15 -20.98 -20.21
CA VAL A 273 16.86 -20.43 -19.75
C VAL A 273 15.70 -21.19 -20.37
N ALA A 274 15.77 -21.52 -21.66
CA ALA A 274 14.73 -22.30 -22.34
C ALA A 274 14.59 -23.71 -21.76
N GLU A 275 15.70 -24.39 -21.51
CA GLU A 275 15.72 -25.71 -20.84
C GLU A 275 15.06 -25.66 -19.46
N LEU A 276 15.43 -24.67 -18.64
CA LEU A 276 14.81 -24.47 -17.32
C LEU A 276 13.31 -24.18 -17.43
N HIS A 277 12.91 -23.33 -18.38
CA HIS A 277 11.50 -22.97 -18.54
C HIS A 277 10.65 -24.17 -18.96
N ALA A 278 11.16 -25.02 -19.85
CA ALA A 278 10.50 -26.27 -20.21
C ALA A 278 10.33 -27.19 -19.00
N ALA A 279 11.38 -27.35 -18.18
CA ALA A 279 11.33 -28.17 -16.97
C ALA A 279 10.35 -27.65 -15.91
N LEU A 280 10.05 -26.34 -15.87
CA LEU A 280 9.10 -25.75 -14.92
C LEU A 280 7.64 -25.79 -15.40
N THR A 281 7.40 -26.07 -16.68
CA THR A 281 6.07 -26.04 -17.30
C THR A 281 5.54 -27.43 -17.68
N CYS A 282 6.36 -28.48 -17.54
CA CYS A 282 5.98 -29.89 -17.64
C CYS A 282 5.52 -30.45 -16.29
#